data_AF-R9KIQ8-F1
#
_entry.id   AF-R9KIQ8-F1
#
_cell.length_a   1.000
_cell.length_b   1.000
_cell.length_c   1.000
_cell.angle_alpha   90.00
_cell.angle_beta   90.00
_cell.angle_gamma   90.00
#
_symmetry.space_group_name_H-M   'P 1'
#
loop_
_entity.id
_entity.type
_entity.pdbx_description
1 polymer ?
#
loop_
_entity_poly.entity_id
_entity_poly.type
_entity_poly.pdbx_seq_one_letter_code
_entity_poly.pdbx_strand_id
1 'polypeptide(L)'
;MEFQERKRWVFFGLPFTFTVYTIREEVITVITGFLNKEENDCYMYKVQDVTLKTSLFERIFGLGTIVCYTGDTTSPQLIMEHIKNAKNIKEFILEQSETARRKRRTMNTLDIGADGNDGIDGE
;
A
#
# COMPACT_ATOMS: atom_id res chain seq x y z
N MET A 1 8.12 -9.71 -4.14
CA MET A 1 9.11 -8.73 -3.64
C MET A 1 8.60 -8.13 -2.34
N GLU A 2 9.47 -7.94 -1.35
CA GLU A 2 9.16 -7.30 -0.07
C GLU A 2 10.10 -6.11 0.12
N PHE A 3 9.55 -4.92 0.37
CA PHE A 3 10.33 -3.72 0.68
C PHE A 3 10.19 -3.42 2.17
N GLN A 4 11.30 -3.41 2.89
CA GLN A 4 11.35 -3.00 4.28
C GLN A 4 12.16 -1.70 4.39
N GLU A 5 11.48 -0.63 4.76
CA GLU A 5 12.09 0.69 4.97
C GLU A 5 11.86 1.15 6.40
N ARG A 6 12.78 1.96 6.92
CA ARG A 6 12.66 2.56 8.26
C ARG A 6 12.62 4.06 8.11
N LYS A 7 11.76 4.72 8.88
CA LYS A 7 11.74 6.19 8.93
C LYS A 7 13.10 6.69 9.37
N ARG A 8 13.66 7.64 8.63
CA ARG A 8 14.93 8.30 8.95
C ARG A 8 14.68 9.74 9.36
N TRP A 9 15.53 10.25 10.24
CA TRP A 9 15.41 11.63 10.70
C TRP A 9 16.07 12.59 9.69
N VAL A 10 15.38 13.69 9.37
CA VAL A 10 15.74 14.63 8.28
C VAL A 10 17.03 15.40 8.58
N PHE A 11 17.38 15.60 9.85
CA PHE A 11 18.49 16.47 10.26
C PHE A 11 19.84 15.75 10.49
N PHE A 12 19.85 14.45 10.79
CA PHE A 12 21.08 13.71 11.15
C PHE A 12 21.20 12.31 10.53
N GLY A 13 20.22 11.86 9.73
CA GLY A 13 20.26 10.54 9.07
C GLY A 13 20.21 9.34 10.02
N LEU A 14 20.12 9.57 11.34
CA LEU A 14 20.00 8.53 12.36
C LEU A 14 18.57 7.96 12.39
N PRO A 15 18.40 6.63 12.54
CA PRO A 15 17.10 5.97 12.64
C PRO A 15 16.54 6.14 14.06
N PHE A 16 16.32 7.38 14.50
CA PHE A 16 15.78 7.68 15.83
C PHE A 16 14.27 7.46 15.93
N THR A 17 13.61 7.25 14.79
CA THR A 17 12.18 6.94 14.72
C THR A 17 11.97 5.43 14.67
N PHE A 18 11.24 4.90 15.66
CA PHE A 18 10.82 3.50 15.74
C PHE A 18 9.63 3.23 14.81
N THR A 19 9.77 3.63 13.55
CA THR A 19 8.76 3.42 12.52
C THR A 19 9.35 2.51 11.45
N VAL A 20 8.70 1.37 11.25
CA VAL A 20 9.07 0.39 10.23
C VAL A 20 7.93 0.29 9.24
N TYR A 21 8.25 0.47 7.97
CA TYR A 21 7.35 0.32 6.85
C TYR A 21 7.68 -0.99 6.15
N THR A 22 6.73 -1.90 6.11
CA THR A 22 6.85 -3.18 5.40
C THR A 22 5.82 -3.18 4.29
N ILE A 23 6.28 -3.14 3.04
CA ILE A 23 5.44 -3.16 1.85
C ILE A 23 5.57 -4.54 1.22
N ARG A 24 4.48 -5.32 1.26
CA ARG A 24 4.33 -6.60 0.56
C ARG A 24 3.41 -6.42 -0.64
N GLU A 25 3.26 -7.48 -1.43
CA GLU A 25 2.40 -7.48 -2.63
C GLU A 25 0.91 -7.34 -2.27
N GLU A 26 0.48 -7.95 -1.16
CA GLU A 26 -0.93 -7.98 -0.75
C GLU A 26 -1.28 -6.99 0.36
N VAL A 27 -0.31 -6.63 1.21
CA VAL A 27 -0.52 -5.81 2.40
C VAL A 27 0.64 -4.84 2.63
N ILE A 28 0.30 -3.65 3.08
CA ILE A 28 1.23 -2.63 3.56
C ILE A 28 1.06 -2.56 5.07
N THR A 29 2.14 -2.80 5.81
CA THR A 29 2.17 -2.78 7.26
C THR A 29 3.02 -1.61 7.72
N VAL A 30 2.45 -0.77 8.59
CA VAL A 30 3.14 0.37 9.19
C VAL A 30 3.14 0.18 10.69
N ILE A 31 4.31 -0.12 11.23
CA ILE A 31 4.51 -0.26 12.66
C ILE A 31 5.13 1.03 13.18
N THR A 32 4.46 1.70 14.09
CA THR A 32 4.91 2.94 14.72
C THR A 32 4.99 2.78 16.23
N GLY A 33 6.03 3.36 16.84
CA GLY A 33 6.04 3.66 18.28
C GLY A 33 7.25 3.11 19.04
N PHE A 34 7.56 3.79 20.16
CA PHE A 34 8.71 3.49 21.01
C PHE A 34 8.30 2.76 22.30
N LEU A 35 7.31 3.30 23.04
CA LEU A 35 6.76 2.69 24.26
C LEU A 35 5.46 1.93 23.98
N ASN A 36 4.55 2.53 23.22
CA ASN A 36 3.35 1.87 22.71
C ASN A 36 3.59 1.53 21.24
N LYS A 37 3.44 0.25 20.87
CA LYS A 37 3.53 -0.20 19.48
C LYS A 37 2.14 -0.18 18.87
N GLU A 38 1.99 0.55 17.77
CA GLU A 38 0.79 0.60 16.98
C GLU A 38 1.11 0.03 15.59
N GLU A 39 0.37 -1.01 15.20
CA GLU A 39 0.51 -1.70 13.92
C GLU A 39 -0.73 -1.40 13.08
N ASN A 40 -0.51 -0.75 11.95
CA ASN A 40 -1.56 -0.38 11.01
C ASN A 40 -1.33 -1.15 9.70
N ASP A 41 -2.24 -2.08 9.41
CA ASP A 41 -2.22 -2.88 8.19
C ASP A 41 -3.24 -2.37 7.18
N CYS A 42 -2.81 -2.23 5.93
CA CYS A 42 -3.68 -1.87 4.82
C CYS A 42 -3.48 -2.83 3.66
N TYR A 43 -4.56 -3.48 3.23
CA TYR A 43 -4.52 -4.33 2.05
C TYR A 43 -4.37 -3.52 0.76
N MET A 44 -3.52 -4.01 -0.14
CA MET A 44 -3.19 -3.37 -1.41
C MET A 44 -4.41 -3.15 -2.32
N TYR A 45 -5.39 -4.06 -2.28
CA TYR A 45 -6.63 -3.92 -3.06
C TYR A 45 -7.53 -2.77 -2.59
N LYS A 46 -7.38 -2.33 -1.32
CA LYS A 46 -8.15 -1.20 -0.74
C LYS A 46 -7.51 0.16 -1.01
N VAL A 47 -6.25 0.17 -1.46
CA VAL A 47 -5.55 1.41 -1.82
C VAL A 47 -6.24 2.00 -3.06
N GLN A 48 -6.61 3.28 -2.97
CA GLN A 48 -7.29 4.01 -4.03
C GLN A 48 -6.35 4.92 -4.80
N ASP A 49 -5.54 5.68 -4.08
CA ASP A 49 -4.60 6.63 -4.68
C ASP A 49 -3.32 6.69 -3.85
N VAL A 50 -2.21 7.02 -4.51
CA VAL A 50 -0.88 7.09 -3.90
C VAL A 50 -0.20 8.38 -4.32
N THR A 51 -0.05 9.29 -3.37
CA THR A 51 0.60 10.58 -3.57
C THR A 51 2.03 10.56 -3.04
N LEU A 52 2.98 11.05 -3.83
CA LEU A 52 4.36 11.30 -3.39
C LEU A 52 4.52 12.79 -3.05
N LYS A 53 4.82 13.08 -1.79
CA LYS A 53 5.19 14.42 -1.31
C LYS A 53 6.70 14.47 -1.09
N THR A 54 7.33 15.52 -1.58
CA THR A 54 8.76 15.79 -1.34
C THR A 54 8.93 17.24 -0.96
N SER A 55 9.31 17.50 0.29
CA SER A 55 9.72 18.83 0.76
C SER A 55 11.12 19.20 0.22
N LEU A 56 11.49 20.48 0.32
CA LEU A 56 12.77 20.98 -0.18
C LEU A 56 13.97 20.26 0.48
N PHE A 57 13.91 20.04 1.79
CA PHE A 57 14.94 19.30 2.52
C PHE A 57 14.96 17.82 2.12
N GLU A 58 13.80 17.17 2.02
CA GLU A 58 13.72 15.79 1.54
C GLU A 58 14.32 15.64 0.14
N ARG A 59 14.08 16.59 -0.78
CA ARG A 59 14.67 16.58 -2.12
C ARG A 59 16.19 16.69 -2.10
N ILE A 60 16.76 17.51 -1.21
CA ILE A 60 18.21 17.66 -1.04
C ILE A 60 18.84 16.36 -0.47
N PHE A 61 18.15 15.70 0.46
CA PHE A 61 18.63 14.46 1.10
C PHE A 61 18.21 13.16 0.37
N GLY A 62 17.50 13.26 -0.75
CA GLY A 62 17.01 12.11 -1.49
C GLY A 62 15.98 11.28 -0.72
N LEU A 63 15.14 11.94 0.08
CA LEU A 63 14.03 11.37 0.83
C LEU A 63 12.71 11.77 0.16
N GLY A 64 11.63 11.08 0.52
CA GLY A 64 10.28 11.44 0.15
C GLY A 64 9.25 10.81 1.08
N THR A 65 8.06 11.39 1.10
CA THR A 65 6.93 10.96 1.90
C THR A 65 5.83 10.44 0.98
N ILE A 66 5.40 9.21 1.20
CA ILE A 66 4.34 8.57 0.45
C ILE A 66 3.05 8.61 1.27
N VAL A 67 1.97 9.09 0.67
CA VAL A 67 0.63 9.10 1.27
C VAL A 67 -0.24 8.16 0.45
N CYS A 68 -0.67 7.06 1.05
CA CYS A 68 -1.63 6.13 0.47
C CYS A 68 -3.02 6.44 1.00
N TYR A 69 -3.96 6.72 0.10
CA TYR A 69 -5.37 6.88 0.42
C TYR A 69 -6.06 5.53 0.30
N THR A 70 -6.75 5.13 1.36
CA THR A 70 -7.42 3.84 1.43
C THR A 70 -8.93 4.06 1.46
N GLY A 71 -9.68 3.10 0.91
CA GLY A 71 -11.14 3.07 1.04
C GLY A 71 -11.63 2.48 2.36
N ASP A 72 -10.76 2.29 3.36
CA ASP A 72 -11.13 1.69 4.64
C ASP A 72 -11.69 2.73 5.61
N THR A 73 -12.68 2.35 6.42
CA THR A 73 -13.33 3.26 7.37
C THR A 73 -12.49 3.50 8.62
N THR A 74 -11.60 2.55 8.95
CA THR A 74 -10.76 2.60 10.16
C THR A 74 -9.48 3.41 9.96
N SER A 75 -8.87 3.31 8.78
CA SER A 75 -7.57 3.93 8.49
C SER A 75 -7.59 4.58 7.09
N PRO A 76 -8.25 5.74 6.92
CA PRO A 76 -8.49 6.35 5.60
C PRO A 76 -7.20 6.82 4.91
N GLN A 77 -6.13 7.06 5.68
CA GLN A 77 -4.86 7.54 5.17
C GLN A 77 -3.70 6.82 5.85
N LEU A 78 -2.78 6.31 5.04
CA LEU A 78 -1.55 5.68 5.49
C LEU A 78 -0.36 6.52 5.02
N ILE A 79 0.38 7.08 5.96
CA ILE A 79 1.48 8.01 5.67
C ILE A 79 2.80 7.33 5.99
N MET A 80 3.69 7.27 5.00
CA MET A 80 5.04 6.76 5.13
C MET A 80 6.03 7.90 4.86
N GLU A 81 6.58 8.45 5.93
CA GLU A 81 7.43 9.65 5.89
C GLU A 81 8.93 9.30 5.78
N HIS A 82 9.68 10.19 5.10
CA HIS A 82 11.14 10.18 5.03
C HIS A 82 11.76 8.87 4.51
N ILE A 83 11.21 8.33 3.42
CA ILE A 83 11.73 7.14 2.74
C ILE A 83 12.73 7.53 1.65
N LYS A 84 13.89 6.85 1.56
CA LYS A 84 14.88 7.10 0.50
C LYS A 84 14.34 6.73 -0.90
N ASN A 85 13.83 5.52 -1.03
CA ASN A 85 13.36 4.98 -2.32
C ASN A 85 11.88 5.30 -2.58
N ALA A 86 11.42 6.48 -2.16
CA ALA A 86 9.99 6.81 -2.16
C ALA A 86 9.35 6.72 -3.56
N LYS A 87 10.11 7.05 -4.62
CA LYS A 87 9.64 6.95 -6.01
C LYS A 87 9.42 5.50 -6.45
N ASN A 88 10.39 4.61 -6.21
CA ASN A 88 10.30 3.19 -6.58
C ASN A 88 9.19 2.50 -5.79
N ILE A 89 9.06 2.81 -4.50
CA ILE A 89 8.00 2.25 -3.66
C ILE A 89 6.62 2.72 -4.11
N LYS A 90 6.47 4.00 -4.46
CA LYS A 90 5.22 4.53 -5.03
C LYS A 90 4.83 3.75 -6.29
N GLU A 91 5.76 3.56 -7.21
CA GLU A 91 5.51 2.86 -8.47
C GLU A 91 5.15 1.39 -8.23
N PHE A 92 5.85 0.72 -7.30
CA PHE A 92 5.52 -0.63 -6.88
C PHE A 92 4.11 -0.73 -6.28
N ILE A 93 3.73 0.15 -5.36
CA ILE A 93 2.39 0.17 -4.76
C ILE A 93 1.32 0.39 -5.83
N LEU A 94 1.57 1.28 -6.79
CA LEU A 94 0.64 1.56 -7.87
C LEU A 94 0.40 0.28 -8.72
N GLU A 95 1.45 -0.37 -9.18
CA GLU A 95 1.38 -1.59 -9.99
C GLU A 95 0.70 -2.75 -9.24
N GLN A 96 1.06 -2.95 -7.97
CA GLN A 96 0.47 -4.00 -7.14
C GLN A 96 -1.01 -3.72 -6.85
N SER A 97 -1.40 -2.47 -6.64
CA SER A 97 -2.81 -2.09 -6.44
C SER A 97 -3.66 -2.36 -7.68
N GLU A 98 -3.13 -2.09 -8.88
CA GLU A 98 -3.82 -2.41 -10.14
C GLU A 98 -3.93 -3.93 -10.36
N THR A 99 -2.85 -4.66 -10.08
CA THR A 99 -2.81 -6.12 -10.22
C THR A 99 -3.80 -6.80 -9.26
N ALA A 100 -3.84 -6.35 -8.00
CA ALA A 100 -4.78 -6.85 -7.01
C ALA A 100 -6.24 -6.58 -7.41
N ARG A 101 -6.53 -5.38 -7.95
CA ARG A 101 -7.85 -5.04 -8.49
C ARG A 101 -8.22 -5.89 -9.70
N ARG A 102 -7.27 -6.14 -10.61
CA ARG A 102 -7.49 -6.97 -11.81
C ARG A 102 -7.81 -8.42 -11.44
N LYS A 103 -7.05 -9.02 -10.52
CA LYS A 103 -7.29 -10.40 -10.02
C LYS A 103 -8.71 -10.57 -9.49
N ARG A 104 -9.25 -9.57 -8.78
CA ARG A 104 -10.62 -9.62 -8.26
C ARG A 104 -11.68 -9.46 -9.35
N ARG A 105 -11.44 -8.59 -10.33
CA ARG A 105 -12.34 -8.44 -11.49
C ARG A 105 -12.45 -9.72 -12.30
N THR A 106 -11.33 -10.42 -12.54
CA THR A 106 -11.34 -11.67 -13.30
C THR A 106 -12.05 -12.81 -12.56
N MET A 107 -11.96 -12.86 -11.23
CA MET A 107 -12.72 -13.87 -10.47
C MET A 107 -14.23 -13.64 -10.52
N ASN A 108 -14.70 -12.39 -10.53
CA ASN A 108 -16.13 -12.09 -10.59
C ASN A 108 -16.77 -12.45 -11.94
N THR A 109 -16.01 -12.41 -13.04
CA THR A 109 -16.53 -12.78 -14.37
C THR A 109 -16.61 -14.29 -14.57
N LEU A 110 -15.80 -15.08 -13.87
CA LEU A 110 -15.79 -16.54 -14.00
C LEU A 110 -17.06 -17.19 -13.40
N ASP A 111 -17.69 -16.56 -12.40
CA ASP A 111 -18.92 -17.06 -11.77
C ASP A 111 -20.20 -16.76 -12.58
N ILE A 112 -20.14 -15.86 -13.57
CA ILE A 112 -21.30 -15.45 -14.37
C ILE A 112 -21.62 -16.46 -15.50
N GLY A 113 -20.72 -17.41 -15.80
CA GLY A 113 -20.88 -18.36 -16.90
C GLY A 113 -21.39 -19.76 -16.52
N ALA A 114 -21.61 -20.04 -15.23
CA ALA A 114 -21.88 -21.40 -14.74
C ALA A 114 -23.37 -21.69 -14.41
N ASP A 115 -24.25 -20.71 -14.48
CA ASP A 115 -25.67 -20.82 -14.02
C ASP A 115 -26.67 -20.49 -15.15
N GLY A 116 -26.48 -21.09 -16.33
CA GLY A 116 -27.23 -20.77 -17.53
C GLY A 116 -27.60 -21.95 -18.42
N ASN A 117 -27.83 -23.16 -17.87
CA ASN A 117 -28.33 -24.28 -18.65
C ASN A 117 -29.17 -25.29 -17.84
N ASP A 118 -30.33 -24.83 -17.38
CA ASP A 118 -31.33 -25.65 -16.69
C ASP A 118 -32.74 -25.23 -17.09
N GLY A 119 -32.95 -25.06 -18.39
CA GLY A 119 -34.27 -24.88 -18.97
C GLY A 119 -34.42 -25.53 -20.33
N ILE A 120 -35.30 -26.54 -20.36
CA ILE A 120 -35.94 -27.18 -21.54
C ILE A 120 -34.98 -28.25 -22.15
N ASP A 121 -35.30 -29.56 -22.12
CA ASP A 121 -36.20 -30.26 -23.05
C ASP A 121 -36.68 -31.62 -22.51
N GLY A 122 -37.96 -31.96 -22.72
CA GLY A 122 -38.35 -33.32 -23.15
C GLY A 122 -39.21 -34.20 -22.23
N GLU A 123 -40.45 -34.41 -22.68
CA GLU A 123 -41.43 -35.50 -22.43
C GLU A 123 -42.30 -35.51 -21.15
#